data_AF-A0A7J3HBR0-F1
#
_entry.id   AF-A0A7J3HBR0-F1
#
_cell.length_a   1.000
_cell.length_b   1.000
_cell.length_c   1.000
_cell.angle_alpha   90.00
_cell.angle_beta   90.00
_cell.angle_gamma   90.00
#
_symmetry.space_group_name_H-M   'P 1'
#
loop_
_entity.id
_entity.type
_entity.pdbx_description
1 polymer ?
#
loop_
_entity_poly.entity_id
_entity_poly.type
_entity_poly.pdbx_seq_one_letter_code
_entity_poly.pdbx_strand_id
1 'polypeptide(L)'
;MSLNRPDVKQELTNITRLLRTSEEFRKDLAHYTQTYKDFLKSYLKAPYSKTGYSPENLARTFLRNPFARVRNDLEGIRYITELKTFIPTLVVDRDKVGLPLILRKAFKHEVIPGFKSLLELSGYELVLADSANRPVYVLFSKRNKLYTVSKNTRRALMLSFGIPGLPRYFIRQSTSIFRKLITTCYPQSTCDYLDVKTAIKTPLI
;
A
#
# COMPACT_ATOMS: atom_id res chain seq x y z
N MET A 1 -5.18 28.59 -15.64
CA MET A 1 -5.69 27.46 -16.45
C MET A 1 -5.97 26.29 -15.52
N SER A 2 -7.23 25.92 -15.30
CA SER A 2 -7.55 24.67 -14.60
C SER A 2 -7.23 23.52 -15.55
N LEU A 3 -6.04 22.91 -15.39
CA LEU A 3 -5.76 21.64 -16.06
C LEU A 3 -6.89 20.67 -15.72
N ASN A 4 -7.49 20.08 -16.75
CA ASN A 4 -8.62 19.17 -16.68
C ASN A 4 -8.16 17.87 -16.00
N ARG A 5 -8.04 17.94 -14.67
CA ARG A 5 -7.51 16.86 -13.84
C ARG A 5 -8.55 15.74 -13.78
N PRO A 6 -8.19 14.47 -14.03
CA PRO A 6 -9.10 13.36 -13.83
C PRO A 6 -9.64 13.37 -12.40
N ASP A 7 -10.95 13.22 -12.27
CA ASP A 7 -11.57 13.07 -10.96
C ASP A 7 -11.24 11.69 -10.39
N VAL A 8 -10.46 11.66 -9.32
CA VAL A 8 -10.11 10.45 -8.57
C VAL A 8 -11.36 9.69 -8.13
N LYS A 9 -12.46 10.40 -7.84
CA LYS A 9 -13.75 9.79 -7.52
C LYS A 9 -14.33 9.07 -8.73
N GLN A 10 -14.26 9.67 -9.92
CA GLN A 10 -14.74 9.01 -11.14
C GLN A 10 -13.95 7.73 -11.45
N GLU A 11 -12.62 7.75 -11.29
CA GLU A 11 -11.79 6.54 -11.46
C GLU A 11 -12.12 5.44 -10.43
N LEU A 12 -12.43 5.81 -9.18
CA LEU A 12 -12.92 4.87 -8.17
C LEU A 12 -14.28 4.27 -8.54
N THR A 13 -15.20 5.08 -9.08
CA THR A 13 -16.48 4.59 -9.62
C THR A 13 -16.25 3.63 -10.80
N ASN A 14 -15.32 3.94 -11.69
CA ASN A 14 -15.01 3.11 -12.84
C ASN A 14 -14.46 1.73 -12.43
N ILE A 15 -13.51 1.67 -11.49
CA ILE A 15 -12.94 0.39 -11.03
C ILE A 15 -13.94 -0.42 -10.20
N THR A 16 -14.80 0.23 -9.41
CA THR A 16 -15.85 -0.48 -8.66
C THR A 16 -16.93 -1.03 -9.58
N ARG A 17 -17.27 -0.34 -10.66
CA ARG A 17 -18.12 -0.88 -11.73
C ARG A 17 -17.47 -2.11 -12.38
N LEU A 18 -16.19 -2.04 -12.73
CA LEU A 18 -15.47 -3.19 -13.30
C LEU A 18 -15.50 -4.41 -12.36
N LEU A 19 -15.29 -4.21 -11.06
CA LEU A 19 -15.41 -5.27 -10.04
C LEU A 19 -16.81 -5.91 -9.98
N ARG A 20 -17.87 -5.18 -10.33
CA ARG A 20 -19.23 -5.70 -10.37
C ARG A 20 -19.51 -6.47 -11.66
N THR A 21 -19.04 -5.97 -12.80
CA THR A 21 -19.47 -6.45 -14.11
C THR A 21 -18.54 -7.49 -14.73
N SER A 22 -17.24 -7.47 -14.41
CA SER A 22 -16.29 -8.41 -14.99
C SER A 22 -16.12 -9.65 -14.10
N GLU A 23 -16.44 -10.82 -14.63
CA GLU A 23 -16.18 -12.10 -13.97
C GLU A 23 -14.70 -12.44 -13.92
N GLU A 24 -13.99 -12.22 -15.03
CA GLU A 24 -12.54 -12.43 -15.13
C GLU A 24 -11.80 -11.60 -14.07
N PHE A 25 -12.16 -10.33 -13.92
CA PHE A 25 -11.54 -9.46 -12.91
C PHE A 25 -11.80 -9.94 -11.47
N ARG A 26 -12.94 -10.58 -11.21
CA ARG A 26 -13.24 -11.21 -9.91
C ARG A 26 -12.46 -12.51 -9.70
N LYS A 27 -12.21 -13.29 -10.76
CA LYS A 27 -11.34 -14.49 -10.69
C LYS A 27 -9.91 -14.10 -10.34
N ASP A 28 -9.39 -13.04 -10.96
CA ASP A 28 -8.08 -12.49 -10.61
C ASP A 28 -8.05 -12.04 -9.14
N LEU A 29 -9.04 -11.25 -8.72
CA LEU A 29 -9.15 -10.81 -7.32
C LEU A 29 -9.09 -12.00 -6.33
N ALA A 30 -9.81 -13.08 -6.63
CA ALA A 30 -9.82 -14.28 -5.81
C ALA A 30 -8.45 -14.98 -5.78
N HIS A 31 -7.80 -15.12 -6.95
CA HIS A 31 -6.46 -15.68 -7.07
C HIS A 31 -5.45 -14.92 -6.22
N TYR A 32 -5.32 -13.60 -6.43
CA TYR A 32 -4.38 -12.76 -5.68
C TYR A 32 -4.68 -12.79 -4.19
N THR A 33 -5.95 -12.75 -3.80
CA THR A 33 -6.35 -12.86 -2.39
C THR A 33 -5.84 -14.15 -1.77
N GLN A 34 -5.97 -15.28 -2.48
CA GLN A 34 -5.51 -16.57 -2.00
C GLN A 34 -3.98 -16.63 -1.90
N THR A 35 -3.25 -16.11 -2.90
CA THR A 35 -1.78 -16.07 -2.88
C THR A 35 -1.24 -15.31 -1.66
N TYR A 36 -1.82 -14.14 -1.34
CA TYR A 36 -1.43 -13.39 -0.14
C TYR A 36 -1.85 -14.08 1.16
N LYS A 37 -3.04 -14.73 1.20
CA LYS A 37 -3.47 -15.53 2.37
C LYS A 37 -2.48 -16.64 2.68
N ASP A 38 -2.09 -17.40 1.65
CA ASP A 38 -1.20 -18.54 1.78
C ASP A 38 0.20 -18.12 2.19
N PHE A 39 0.72 -17.02 1.61
CA PHE A 39 2.00 -16.47 2.03
C PHE A 39 1.99 -16.05 3.51
N LEU A 40 1.00 -15.28 3.94
CA LEU A 40 0.92 -14.77 5.31
C LEU A 40 0.78 -15.90 6.33
N LYS A 41 -0.02 -16.92 6.02
CA LYS A 41 -0.21 -18.10 6.87
C LYS A 41 1.07 -18.94 6.94
N SER A 42 1.67 -19.24 5.80
CA SER A 42 2.75 -20.24 5.70
C SER A 42 4.11 -19.66 6.09
N TYR A 43 4.39 -18.41 5.70
CA TYR A 43 5.71 -17.81 5.89
C TYR A 43 5.79 -16.91 7.12
N LEU A 44 4.76 -16.10 7.39
CA LEU A 44 4.78 -15.19 8.54
C LEU A 44 4.25 -15.83 9.82
N LYS A 45 3.67 -17.04 9.74
CA LYS A 45 2.97 -17.72 10.84
C LYS A 45 1.98 -16.80 11.57
N ALA A 46 1.51 -15.76 10.88
CA ALA A 46 0.64 -14.75 11.41
C ALA A 46 -0.80 -15.12 11.00
N PRO A 47 -1.79 -15.07 11.92
CA PRO A 47 -3.17 -15.23 11.53
C PRO A 47 -3.53 -14.16 10.50
N TYR A 48 -4.01 -14.57 9.32
CA TYR A 48 -4.39 -13.64 8.25
C TYR A 48 -5.36 -12.55 8.74
N SER A 49 -6.27 -12.90 9.67
CA SER A 49 -7.20 -11.98 10.34
C SER A 49 -6.51 -10.84 11.09
N LYS A 50 -5.29 -11.06 11.60
CA LYS A 50 -4.48 -10.04 12.30
C LYS A 50 -3.66 -9.19 11.34
N THR A 51 -3.38 -9.67 10.14
CA THR A 51 -2.68 -8.87 9.12
C THR A 51 -3.60 -7.75 8.63
N GLY A 52 -4.89 -7.99 8.38
CA GLY A 52 -5.83 -6.89 8.08
C GLY A 52 -5.69 -6.29 6.67
N TYR A 53 -4.72 -6.74 5.86
CA TYR A 53 -4.73 -6.53 4.41
C TYR A 53 -5.29 -7.76 3.68
N SER A 54 -6.24 -7.50 2.80
CA SER A 54 -6.82 -8.46 1.88
C SER A 54 -7.31 -7.70 0.65
N PRO A 55 -6.87 -8.04 -0.57
CA PRO A 55 -7.42 -7.44 -1.78
C PRO A 55 -8.95 -7.56 -1.82
N GLU A 56 -9.48 -8.72 -1.42
CA GLU A 56 -10.92 -8.97 -1.29
C GLU A 56 -11.62 -8.04 -0.29
N ASN A 57 -11.06 -7.85 0.91
CA ASN A 57 -11.66 -6.92 1.89
C ASN A 57 -11.63 -5.48 1.39
N LEU A 58 -10.58 -5.09 0.66
CA LEU A 58 -10.51 -3.78 0.02
C LEU A 58 -11.60 -3.65 -1.05
N ALA A 59 -11.69 -4.59 -1.98
CA ALA A 59 -12.71 -4.62 -3.02
C ALA A 59 -14.13 -4.58 -2.41
N ARG A 60 -14.42 -5.39 -1.39
CA ARG A 60 -15.71 -5.39 -0.69
C ARG A 60 -16.03 -4.04 -0.04
N THR A 61 -15.02 -3.37 0.53
CA THR A 61 -15.18 -2.03 1.13
C THR A 61 -15.63 -1.02 0.07
N PHE A 62 -14.96 -1.01 -1.09
CA PHE A 62 -15.24 -0.07 -2.17
C PHE A 62 -16.49 -0.42 -2.98
N LEU A 63 -16.86 -1.71 -3.06
CA LEU A 63 -18.14 -2.14 -3.62
C LEU A 63 -19.33 -1.62 -2.79
N ARG A 64 -19.20 -1.55 -1.46
CA ARG A 64 -20.25 -0.99 -0.58
C ARG A 64 -20.32 0.53 -0.67
N ASN A 65 -19.18 1.20 -0.71
CA ASN A 65 -19.08 2.65 -0.88
C ASN A 65 -17.81 2.98 -1.69
N PRO A 66 -17.94 3.44 -2.95
CA PRO A 66 -16.80 3.75 -3.83
C PRO A 66 -15.85 4.82 -3.31
N PHE A 67 -16.27 5.62 -2.33
CA PHE A 67 -15.45 6.67 -1.72
C PHE A 67 -15.02 6.33 -0.29
N ALA A 68 -15.24 5.09 0.14
CA ALA A 68 -14.84 4.64 1.46
C ALA A 68 -13.36 4.90 1.70
N ARG A 69 -13.03 5.49 2.86
CA ARG A 69 -11.65 5.69 3.35
C ARG A 69 -10.80 6.70 2.54
N VAL A 70 -11.32 7.35 1.50
CA VAL A 70 -10.58 8.36 0.73
C VAL A 70 -10.54 9.68 1.51
N ARG A 71 -9.37 10.08 2.02
CA ARG A 71 -9.20 11.36 2.74
C ARG A 71 -8.53 12.44 1.90
N ASN A 72 -7.80 12.05 0.88
CA ASN A 72 -7.15 12.93 -0.09
C ASN A 72 -6.93 12.16 -1.40
N ASP A 73 -6.61 12.90 -2.45
CA ASP A 73 -6.47 12.34 -3.79
C ASP A 73 -5.33 11.32 -3.90
N LEU A 74 -4.21 11.54 -3.20
CA LEU A 74 -3.07 10.63 -3.23
C LEU A 74 -3.42 9.27 -2.60
N GLU A 75 -4.21 9.29 -1.53
CA GLU A 75 -4.80 8.09 -0.94
C GLU A 75 -5.83 7.44 -1.88
N GLY A 76 -6.63 8.23 -2.61
CA GLY A 76 -7.51 7.71 -3.65
C GLY A 76 -6.76 7.03 -4.80
N ILE A 77 -5.69 7.65 -5.31
CA ILE A 77 -4.80 7.08 -6.35
C ILE A 77 -4.16 5.77 -5.87
N ARG A 78 -3.73 5.73 -4.60
CA ARG A 78 -3.28 4.49 -3.95
C ARG A 78 -4.37 3.41 -4.03
N TYR A 79 -5.59 3.70 -3.60
CA TYR A 79 -6.68 2.72 -3.65
C TYR A 79 -7.04 2.28 -5.07
N ILE A 80 -7.06 3.19 -6.04
CA ILE A 80 -7.27 2.83 -7.45
C ILE A 80 -6.18 1.85 -7.91
N THR A 81 -4.92 2.10 -7.54
CA THR A 81 -3.79 1.23 -7.88
C THR A 81 -3.95 -0.16 -7.27
N GLU A 82 -4.29 -0.25 -5.98
CA GLU A 82 -4.52 -1.52 -5.29
C GLU A 82 -5.72 -2.27 -5.90
N LEU A 83 -6.80 -1.57 -6.26
CA LEU A 83 -7.98 -2.20 -6.86
C LEU A 83 -7.75 -2.63 -8.30
N LYS A 84 -6.87 -1.95 -9.06
CA LYS A 84 -6.51 -2.32 -10.45
C LYS A 84 -5.53 -3.48 -10.52
N THR A 85 -4.72 -3.69 -9.49
CA THR A 85 -3.59 -4.65 -9.53
C THR A 85 -3.63 -5.73 -8.47
N PHE A 86 -4.46 -5.56 -7.45
CA PHE A 86 -4.52 -6.39 -6.24
C PHE A 86 -3.22 -6.45 -5.43
N ILE A 87 -2.21 -5.64 -5.83
CA ILE A 87 -0.94 -5.53 -5.14
C ILE A 87 -1.07 -4.54 -3.97
N PRO A 88 -0.74 -4.93 -2.73
CA PRO A 88 -0.65 -4.02 -1.60
C PRO A 88 0.38 -2.92 -1.84
N THR A 89 0.00 -1.72 -1.47
CA THR A 89 0.84 -0.53 -1.61
C THR A 89 0.84 0.30 -0.33
N LEU A 90 1.99 0.92 -0.06
CA LEU A 90 2.15 1.94 0.96
C LEU A 90 2.45 3.26 0.26
N VAL A 91 1.77 4.32 0.69
CA VAL A 91 2.13 5.69 0.33
C VAL A 91 2.33 6.48 1.60
N VAL A 92 3.50 7.10 1.72
CA VAL A 92 3.94 7.88 2.88
C VAL A 92 4.53 9.21 2.46
N ASP A 93 4.56 10.14 3.39
CA ASP A 93 5.24 11.41 3.24
C ASP A 93 6.76 11.16 3.23
N ARG A 94 7.40 11.39 2.08
CA ARG A 94 8.82 11.08 1.88
C ARG A 94 9.70 11.92 2.80
N ASP A 95 9.28 13.14 3.14
CA ASP A 95 10.06 14.08 3.96
C ASP A 95 10.15 13.61 5.41
N LYS A 96 9.26 12.72 5.83
CA LYS A 96 9.24 12.16 7.19
C LYS A 96 10.02 10.85 7.30
N VAL A 97 10.42 10.23 6.18
CA VAL A 97 11.07 8.92 6.15
C VAL A 97 12.59 9.06 6.01
N GLY A 98 13.34 8.52 6.97
CA GLY A 98 14.78 8.30 6.83
C GLY A 98 15.06 7.06 5.97
N LEU A 99 15.85 7.20 4.91
CA LEU A 99 16.34 6.06 4.10
C LEU A 99 17.75 5.64 4.54
N PRO A 100 18.14 4.36 4.37
CA PRO A 100 17.33 3.26 3.83
C PRO A 100 16.25 2.81 4.82
N LEU A 101 15.13 2.29 4.29
CA LEU A 101 14.18 1.54 5.09
C LEU A 101 14.79 0.21 5.52
N ILE A 102 14.41 -0.29 6.69
CA ILE A 102 14.92 -1.53 7.27
C ILE A 102 13.74 -2.48 7.46
N LEU A 103 13.76 -3.63 6.78
CA LEU A 103 12.76 -4.69 7.00
C LEU A 103 13.21 -5.56 8.18
N ARG A 104 12.49 -5.57 9.29
CA ARG A 104 12.85 -6.39 10.47
C ARG A 104 11.62 -6.92 11.17
N LYS A 105 11.83 -7.80 12.16
CA LYS A 105 10.79 -8.07 13.16
C LYS A 105 10.59 -6.85 14.06
N ALA A 106 9.36 -6.65 14.51
CA ALA A 106 9.02 -5.68 15.54
C ALA A 106 9.80 -6.00 16.83
N PHE A 107 10.13 -4.98 17.60
CA PHE A 107 10.57 -5.22 18.98
C PHE A 107 9.34 -5.58 19.83
N LYS A 108 9.55 -6.40 20.86
CA LYS A 108 8.48 -6.73 21.80
C LYS A 108 8.02 -5.45 22.50
N HIS A 109 6.70 -5.23 22.56
CA HIS A 109 6.08 -4.01 23.11
C HIS A 109 6.41 -2.72 22.33
N GLU A 110 6.88 -2.83 21.08
CA GLU A 110 7.09 -1.67 20.22
C GLU A 110 5.75 -0.98 19.93
N VAL A 111 5.65 0.32 20.17
CA VAL A 111 4.40 1.07 19.99
C VAL A 111 4.43 1.90 18.72
N ILE A 112 3.37 1.80 17.93
CA ILE A 112 3.14 2.70 16.80
C ILE A 112 1.83 3.47 16.96
N PRO A 113 1.79 4.76 16.63
CA PRO A 113 0.54 5.51 16.61
C PRO A 113 -0.29 5.13 15.39
N GLY A 114 -1.43 4.51 15.62
CA GLY A 114 -2.45 4.26 14.61
C GLY A 114 -3.34 5.48 14.38
N PHE A 115 -4.34 5.32 13.50
CA PHE A 115 -5.32 6.38 13.23
C PHE A 115 -6.38 6.55 14.32
N LYS A 116 -6.67 5.48 15.08
CA LYS A 116 -7.71 5.46 16.13
C LYS A 116 -7.13 5.25 17.53
N SER A 117 -6.03 4.52 17.64
CA SER A 117 -5.41 4.16 18.90
C SER A 117 -3.91 3.97 18.70
N LEU A 118 -3.17 3.94 19.80
CA LEU A 118 -1.84 3.33 19.83
C LEU A 118 -1.98 1.83 19.53
N LEU A 119 -0.99 1.27 18.86
CA LEU A 119 -0.87 -0.15 18.59
C LEU A 119 0.44 -0.62 19.18
N GLU A 120 0.35 -1.52 20.15
CA GLU A 120 1.49 -2.23 20.71
C GLU A 120 1.71 -3.51 19.90
N LEU A 121 2.97 -3.75 19.49
CA LEU A 121 3.38 -4.89 18.68
C LEU A 121 3.88 -6.03 19.57
N SER A 122 3.58 -7.26 19.17
CA SER A 122 3.94 -8.46 19.91
C SER A 122 5.39 -8.89 19.73
N GLY A 123 6.08 -8.37 18.71
CA GLY A 123 7.44 -8.72 18.33
C GLY A 123 7.54 -9.78 17.24
N TYR A 124 6.41 -10.33 16.81
CA TYR A 124 6.34 -11.31 15.70
C TYR A 124 6.05 -10.66 14.35
N GLU A 125 5.54 -9.42 14.37
CA GLU A 125 5.18 -8.69 13.17
C GLU A 125 6.44 -8.30 12.37
N LEU A 126 6.36 -8.37 11.04
CA LEU A 126 7.35 -7.71 10.20
C LEU A 126 7.02 -6.23 10.06
N VAL A 127 8.01 -5.38 10.25
CA VAL A 127 7.91 -3.93 10.11
C VAL A 127 8.93 -3.43 9.11
N LEU A 128 8.51 -2.44 8.31
CA LEU A 128 9.44 -1.52 7.67
C LEU A 128 9.70 -0.37 8.64
N ALA A 129 10.93 -0.27 9.11
CA ALA A 129 11.42 0.85 9.90
C ALA A 129 12.21 1.82 9.01
N ASP A 130 12.34 3.07 9.44
CA ASP A 130 13.24 4.03 8.80
C ASP A 130 14.69 3.84 9.25
N SER A 131 15.61 4.65 8.74
CA SER A 131 17.04 4.59 9.09
C SER A 131 17.34 4.91 10.56
N ALA A 132 16.42 5.58 11.27
CA ALA A 132 16.47 5.81 12.71
C ALA A 132 15.77 4.66 13.49
N ASN A 133 15.48 3.55 12.82
CA ASN A 133 14.87 2.35 13.34
C ASN A 133 13.41 2.53 13.84
N ARG A 134 12.72 3.59 13.42
CA ARG A 134 11.33 3.88 13.79
C ARG A 134 10.36 3.18 12.83
N PRO A 135 9.35 2.43 13.29
CA PRO A 135 8.41 1.75 12.41
C PRO A 135 7.59 2.71 11.55
N VAL A 136 7.65 2.55 10.24
CA VAL A 136 6.84 3.26 9.24
C VAL A 136 5.57 2.46 8.93
N TYR A 137 5.70 1.14 8.80
CA TYR A 137 4.63 0.26 8.37
C TYR A 137 4.77 -1.13 8.94
N VAL A 138 3.71 -1.65 9.56
CA VAL A 138 3.57 -3.07 9.86
C VAL A 138 3.13 -3.76 8.57
N LEU A 139 3.97 -4.64 8.05
CA LEU A 139 3.83 -5.22 6.74
C LEU A 139 2.45 -5.89 6.59
N PHE A 140 1.74 -5.55 5.51
CA PHE A 140 0.38 -6.02 5.23
C PHE A 140 -0.66 -5.70 6.31
N SER A 141 -0.42 -4.70 7.16
CA SER A 141 -1.32 -4.40 8.26
C SER A 141 -1.61 -2.94 8.52
N LYS A 142 -0.81 -2.29 9.37
CA LYS A 142 -1.09 -0.95 9.88
C LYS A 142 0.01 0.00 9.48
N ARG A 143 -0.40 1.19 9.04
CA ARG A 143 0.49 2.32 8.77
C ARG A 143 0.67 3.13 10.04
N ASN A 144 1.89 3.56 10.31
CA ASN A 144 2.15 4.54 11.35
C ASN A 144 1.62 5.91 10.89
N LYS A 145 0.71 6.50 11.68
CA LYS A 145 0.03 7.77 11.36
C LYS A 145 1.02 8.91 11.10
N LEU A 146 2.18 8.92 11.76
CA LEU A 146 3.17 9.99 11.65
C LEU A 146 3.69 10.16 10.22
N TYR A 147 3.85 9.06 9.48
CA TYR A 147 4.36 9.04 8.11
C TYR A 147 3.28 9.22 7.05
N THR A 148 2.02 9.43 7.45
CA THR A 148 0.93 9.55 6.47
C THR A 148 1.04 10.86 5.69
N VAL A 149 0.68 10.78 4.41
CA VAL A 149 0.55 11.95 3.53
C VAL A 149 -0.59 12.87 3.96
N SER A 150 -0.44 14.16 3.70
CA SER A 150 -1.41 15.19 4.02
C SER A 150 -1.47 16.22 2.90
N LYS A 151 -2.35 17.22 3.03
CA LYS A 151 -2.40 18.37 2.11
C LYS A 151 -1.08 19.15 2.00
N ASN A 152 -0.18 19.02 2.99
CA ASN A 152 1.10 19.70 3.03
C ASN A 152 2.26 18.85 2.48
N THR A 153 2.01 17.60 2.11
CA THR A 153 3.06 16.69 1.61
C THR A 153 3.56 17.16 0.25
N ARG A 154 4.86 17.46 0.15
CA ARG A 154 5.51 17.91 -1.10
C ARG A 154 6.12 16.75 -1.87
N ARG A 155 6.68 15.77 -1.16
CA ARG A 155 7.27 14.56 -1.74
C ARG A 155 6.59 13.33 -1.16
N ALA A 156 6.16 12.41 -2.01
CA ALA A 156 5.56 11.15 -1.59
C ALA A 156 6.49 9.99 -1.94
N LEU A 157 6.55 8.99 -1.05
CA LEU A 157 7.19 7.70 -1.31
C LEU A 157 6.11 6.64 -1.43
N MET A 158 6.13 5.90 -2.54
CA MET A 158 5.24 4.78 -2.79
C MET A 158 6.05 3.48 -2.84
N LEU A 159 5.52 2.43 -2.19
CA LEU A 159 6.08 1.09 -2.19
C LEU A 159 4.99 0.10 -2.60
N SER A 160 5.29 -0.80 -3.54
CA SER A 160 4.47 -1.97 -3.87
C SER A 160 5.09 -3.22 -3.29
N PHE A 161 4.28 -4.05 -2.63
CA PHE A 161 4.77 -5.22 -1.90
C PHE A 161 4.44 -6.52 -2.63
N GLY A 162 5.46 -7.16 -3.17
CA GLY A 162 5.37 -8.54 -3.64
C GLY A 162 5.57 -9.56 -2.55
N ILE A 163 5.23 -10.80 -2.87
CA ILE A 163 5.47 -11.99 -2.06
C ILE A 163 6.18 -13.04 -2.92
N PRO A 164 6.95 -13.97 -2.33
CA PRO A 164 7.48 -15.13 -3.02
C PRO A 164 6.39 -15.85 -3.82
N GLY A 165 6.71 -16.26 -5.04
CA GLY A 165 5.77 -16.91 -5.96
C GLY A 165 4.98 -15.96 -6.86
N LEU A 166 4.91 -14.67 -6.55
CA LEU A 166 4.25 -13.68 -7.42
C LEU A 166 5.25 -13.07 -8.42
N PRO A 167 5.02 -13.13 -9.75
CA PRO A 167 5.93 -12.56 -10.73
C PRO A 167 6.22 -11.08 -10.48
N ARG A 168 7.50 -10.70 -10.51
CA ARG A 168 7.97 -9.31 -10.32
C ARG A 168 7.32 -8.33 -11.30
N TYR A 169 6.90 -8.81 -12.46
CA TYR A 169 6.17 -8.03 -13.45
C TYR A 169 4.91 -7.37 -12.88
N PHE A 170 4.12 -8.09 -12.08
CA PHE A 170 2.89 -7.53 -11.49
C PHE A 170 3.18 -6.43 -10.46
N ILE A 171 4.29 -6.56 -9.72
CA ILE A 171 4.73 -5.53 -8.78
C ILE A 171 5.17 -4.27 -9.54
N ARG A 172 5.90 -4.45 -10.65
CA ARG A 172 6.28 -3.35 -11.54
C ARG A 172 5.04 -2.69 -12.17
N GLN A 173 4.06 -3.47 -12.59
CA GLN A 173 2.79 -2.94 -13.11
C GLN A 173 2.07 -2.06 -12.07
N SER A 174 2.02 -2.47 -10.81
CA SER A 174 1.47 -1.64 -9.71
C SER A 174 2.16 -0.29 -9.63
N THR A 175 3.49 -0.25 -9.63
CA THR A 175 4.24 1.02 -9.61
C THR A 175 4.04 1.85 -10.88
N SER A 176 3.91 1.21 -12.05
CA SER A 176 3.68 1.87 -13.34
C SER A 176 2.29 2.51 -13.41
N ILE A 177 1.25 1.80 -12.95
CA ILE A 177 -0.11 2.31 -12.85
C ILE A 177 -0.18 3.50 -11.90
N PHE A 178 0.45 3.38 -10.72
CA PHE A 178 0.52 4.49 -9.77
C PHE A 178 1.17 5.73 -10.39
N ARG A 179 2.35 5.56 -11.01
CA ARG A 179 3.05 6.65 -11.71
C ARG A 179 2.17 7.29 -12.77
N LYS A 180 1.53 6.49 -13.63
CA LYS A 180 0.63 6.99 -14.67
C LYS A 180 -0.48 7.85 -14.07
N LEU A 181 -1.17 7.35 -13.04
CA LEU A 181 -2.24 8.09 -12.36
C LEU A 181 -1.75 9.39 -11.74
N ILE A 182 -0.56 9.39 -11.11
CA ILE A 182 0.06 10.60 -10.56
C ILE A 182 0.37 11.59 -11.67
N THR A 183 1.01 11.18 -12.76
CA THR A 183 1.33 12.08 -13.89
C THR A 183 0.08 12.64 -14.56
N THR A 184 -1.03 11.88 -14.62
CA THR A 184 -2.29 12.40 -15.17
C THR A 184 -2.98 13.36 -14.19
N CYS A 185 -2.96 13.07 -12.89
CA CYS A 185 -3.60 13.90 -11.87
C CYS A 185 -2.80 15.15 -11.50
N TYR A 186 -1.48 15.06 -11.57
CA TYR A 186 -0.53 16.08 -11.19
C TYR A 186 0.57 16.17 -12.26
N PRO A 187 0.30 16.76 -13.44
CA PRO A 187 1.26 16.79 -14.55
C PRO A 187 2.59 17.49 -14.24
N GLN A 188 2.59 18.35 -13.22
CA GLN A 188 3.78 19.06 -12.74
C GLN A 188 4.69 18.19 -11.86
N SER A 189 4.24 17.00 -11.46
CA SER A 189 4.99 16.13 -10.56
C SER A 189 6.06 15.33 -11.32
N THR A 190 7.22 15.18 -10.68
CA THR A 190 8.25 14.25 -11.12
C THR A 190 8.13 12.94 -10.36
N CYS A 191 8.40 11.82 -11.05
CA CYS A 191 8.30 10.47 -10.47
C CYS A 191 9.57 9.69 -10.81
N ASP A 192 10.40 9.47 -9.79
CA ASP A 192 11.65 8.72 -9.89
C ASP A 192 11.53 7.35 -9.24
N TYR A 193 12.18 6.35 -9.84
CA TYR A 193 12.30 5.03 -9.23
C TYR A 193 13.53 4.99 -8.32
N LEU A 194 13.35 4.44 -7.12
CA LEU A 194 14.47 4.15 -6.23
C LEU A 194 14.94 2.71 -6.45
N ASP A 195 16.26 2.49 -6.48
CA ASP A 195 16.80 1.13 -6.46
C ASP A 195 16.48 0.49 -5.10
N VAL A 196 15.72 -0.60 -5.12
CA VAL A 196 15.31 -1.36 -3.93
C VAL A 196 16.53 -1.76 -3.08
N LYS A 197 17.66 -2.11 -3.69
CA LYS A 197 18.88 -2.51 -2.96
C LYS A 197 19.46 -1.37 -2.12
N THR A 198 19.28 -0.14 -2.58
CA THR A 198 19.74 1.06 -1.88
C THR A 198 18.69 1.61 -0.92
N ALA A 199 17.40 1.41 -1.25
CA ALA A 199 16.28 1.97 -0.51
C ALA A 199 15.79 1.08 0.64
N ILE A 200 16.03 -0.23 0.58
CA ILE A 200 15.59 -1.20 1.58
C ILE A 200 16.75 -2.12 1.97
N LYS A 201 17.10 -2.09 3.25
CA LYS A 201 17.99 -3.06 3.90
C LYS A 201 17.16 -4.18 4.49
N THR A 202 17.43 -5.41 4.07
CA THR A 202 17.03 -6.61 4.78
C THR A 202 18.22 -7.04 5.64
N PRO A 203 18.15 -6.97 6.98
CA PRO A 203 19.13 -7.66 7.80
C PRO A 203 19.09 -9.15 7.42
N LEU A 204 20.27 -9.77 7.33
CA LEU A 204 20.38 -11.22 7.19
C LEU A 204 19.61 -11.83 8.36
N ILE A 205 18.47 -12.47 8.06
CA ILE A 205 17.64 -13.18 9.04
C ILE A 205 18.26 -14.56 9.27
#